data_AF-A0A1I5NH49-F1
#
_entry.id   AF-A0A1I5NH49-F1
#
_cell.length_a   1.000
_cell.length_b   1.000
_cell.length_c   1.000
_cell.angle_alpha   90.00
_cell.angle_beta   90.00
_cell.angle_gamma   90.00
#
_symmetry.space_group_name_H-M   'P 1'
#
loop_
_entity.id
_entity.type
_entity.pdbx_description
1 polymer ?
#
loop_
_entity_poly.entity_id
_entity_poly.type
_entity_poly.pdbx_seq_one_letter_code
_entity_poly.pdbx_strand_id
1 'polypeptide(L)'
;MFRAQSTFEELGAVRDDLLATIESGLPAEGERPTVASVIFMQGTFYPARTDTAGFSNAHIRPLGADDAFAGDDVTFETSYDYEQLLEVDPDVILHRYGIDSHYDVGEIRETIADDPAGAELSAVENDRVYAGAHPVQGPLMNLFQLEMTAKQLYPEQFGEWPGYTYGEPYPEIPAEDQLFDRQRVADAVGE
;
A
#
# COMPACT_ATOMS: atom_id res chain seq x y z
N MET A 1 7.04 -0.31 -32.54
CA MET A 1 8.28 0.04 -31.80
C MET A 1 8.29 1.50 -31.38
N PHE A 2 8.20 2.49 -32.26
CA PHE A 2 8.25 3.92 -31.87
C PHE A 2 7.15 4.37 -30.87
N ARG A 3 5.88 3.97 -31.06
CA ARG A 3 4.80 4.29 -30.10
C ARG A 3 5.02 3.67 -28.71
N ALA A 4 5.52 2.43 -28.66
CA ALA A 4 5.76 1.74 -27.39
C ALA A 4 6.90 2.40 -26.60
N GLN A 5 7.91 2.93 -27.30
CA GLN A 5 9.00 3.66 -26.67
C GLN A 5 8.52 5.02 -26.12
N SER A 6 7.71 5.76 -26.89
CA SER A 6 7.14 7.03 -26.40
C SER A 6 6.18 6.83 -25.22
N THR A 7 5.35 5.78 -25.23
CA THR A 7 4.47 5.47 -24.08
C THR A 7 5.28 5.14 -22.82
N PHE A 8 6.35 4.36 -22.95
CA PHE A 8 7.19 4.02 -21.79
C PHE A 8 7.91 5.25 -21.23
N GLU A 9 8.47 6.11 -22.09
CA GLU A 9 9.11 7.36 -21.69
C GLU A 9 8.11 8.29 -20.99
N GLU A 10 6.88 8.39 -21.50
CA GLU A 10 5.83 9.24 -20.92
C GLU A 10 5.36 8.73 -19.55
N LEU A 11 5.06 7.42 -19.43
CA LEU A 11 4.72 6.81 -18.14
C LEU A 11 5.87 6.90 -17.14
N GLY A 12 7.11 6.81 -17.62
CA GLY A 12 8.31 7.04 -16.81
C GLY A 12 8.37 8.45 -16.26
N ALA A 13 8.14 9.47 -17.11
CA ALA A 13 8.13 10.86 -16.68
C ALA A 13 7.02 11.14 -15.66
N VAL A 14 5.80 10.63 -15.88
CA VAL A 14 4.70 10.75 -14.89
C VAL A 14 5.08 10.09 -13.56
N ARG A 15 5.74 8.93 -13.62
CA ARG A 15 6.19 8.22 -12.41
C ARG A 15 7.26 9.01 -11.66
N ASP A 16 8.21 9.61 -12.36
CA ASP A 16 9.27 10.40 -11.75
C ASP A 16 8.68 11.67 -11.09
N ASP A 17 7.72 12.33 -11.74
CA ASP A 17 6.99 13.47 -11.18
C ASP A 17 6.19 13.08 -9.92
N LEU A 18 5.52 11.92 -9.95
CA LEU A 18 4.79 11.37 -8.80
C LEU A 18 5.74 11.05 -7.63
N LEU A 19 6.88 10.41 -7.90
CA LEU A 19 7.87 10.11 -6.86
C LEU A 19 8.46 11.39 -6.26
N ALA A 20 8.78 12.39 -7.08
CA ALA A 20 9.26 13.68 -6.59
C ALA A 20 8.23 14.36 -5.68
N THR A 21 6.94 14.28 -6.04
CA THR A 21 5.83 14.77 -5.22
C THR A 21 5.78 14.05 -3.88
N ILE A 22 5.80 12.70 -3.90
CA ILE A 22 5.80 11.87 -2.69
C ILE A 22 7.00 12.22 -1.80
N GLU A 23 8.21 12.16 -2.34
CA GLU A 23 9.46 12.42 -1.59
C GLU A 23 9.47 13.81 -0.94
N SER A 24 8.95 14.82 -1.63
CA SER A 24 8.87 16.19 -1.10
C SER A 24 7.79 16.38 -0.01
N GLY A 25 6.76 15.52 -0.03
CA GLY A 25 5.63 15.58 0.89
C GLY A 25 5.79 14.68 2.11
N LEU A 26 6.78 13.77 2.15
CA LEU A 26 6.95 12.86 3.28
C LEU A 26 7.16 13.61 4.61
N PRO A 27 6.54 13.15 5.71
CA PRO A 27 6.86 13.68 7.03
C PRO A 27 8.29 13.31 7.44
N ALA A 28 8.76 13.92 8.53
CA ALA A 28 10.07 13.62 9.10
C ALA A 28 10.17 12.13 9.45
N GLU A 29 11.36 11.54 9.38
CA GLU A 29 11.55 10.08 9.56
C GLU A 29 10.92 9.55 10.86
N GLY A 30 11.08 10.26 11.98
CA GLY A 30 10.49 9.86 13.27
C GLY A 30 8.99 10.08 13.43
N GLU A 31 8.31 10.62 12.43
CA GLU A 31 6.86 10.81 12.37
C GLU A 31 6.18 9.84 11.39
N ARG A 32 6.95 8.94 10.76
CA ARG A 32 6.43 7.98 9.80
C ARG A 32 5.84 6.77 10.53
N PRO A 33 4.76 6.18 10.02
CA PRO A 33 4.15 5.02 10.64
C PRO A 33 5.02 3.78 10.44
N THR A 34 4.92 2.86 11.38
CA THR A 34 5.31 1.47 11.19
C THR A 34 4.25 0.74 10.35
N VAL A 35 4.70 -0.05 9.38
CA VAL A 35 3.83 -0.71 8.40
C VAL A 35 4.09 -2.20 8.40
N ALA A 36 3.04 -2.96 8.68
CA ALA A 36 3.01 -4.40 8.46
C ALA A 36 2.39 -4.71 7.09
N SER A 37 3.20 -5.22 6.15
CA SER A 37 2.69 -5.79 4.91
C SER A 37 2.50 -7.29 5.08
N VAL A 38 1.25 -7.76 5.04
CA VAL A 38 0.91 -9.15 5.40
C VAL A 38 -0.10 -9.76 4.43
N ILE A 39 -0.12 -11.09 4.35
CA ILE A 39 -1.31 -11.83 3.94
C ILE A 39 -1.90 -12.43 5.23
N PHE A 40 -3.19 -12.21 5.47
CA PHE A 40 -3.91 -12.83 6.58
C PHE A 40 -4.76 -13.97 6.07
N MET A 41 -4.62 -15.15 6.68
CA MET A 41 -5.47 -16.31 6.38
C MET A 41 -5.66 -17.14 7.64
N GLN A 42 -6.91 -17.44 7.97
CA GLN A 42 -7.27 -18.38 9.05
C GLN A 42 -6.62 -18.06 10.42
N GLY A 43 -6.56 -16.77 10.80
CA GLY A 43 -5.98 -16.34 12.07
C GLY A 43 -4.45 -16.25 12.08
N THR A 44 -3.80 -16.40 10.93
CA THR A 44 -2.34 -16.29 10.80
C THR A 44 -1.96 -15.16 9.86
N PHE A 45 -0.98 -14.36 10.26
CA PHE A 45 -0.37 -13.30 9.47
C PHE A 45 0.94 -13.79 8.85
N TYR A 46 1.04 -13.69 7.53
CA TYR A 46 2.23 -14.02 6.76
C TYR A 46 2.89 -12.72 6.29
N PRO A 47 3.97 -12.28 6.95
CA PRO A 47 4.58 -10.99 6.69
C PRO A 47 5.43 -10.99 5.42
N ALA A 48 5.68 -9.79 4.92
CA ALA A 48 6.71 -9.52 3.95
C ALA A 48 7.42 -8.22 4.28
N ARG A 49 8.74 -8.23 4.10
CA ARG A 49 9.56 -7.02 4.21
C ARG A 49 9.09 -5.96 3.23
N THR A 50 9.06 -4.71 3.65
CA THR A 50 8.63 -3.55 2.84
C THR A 50 9.80 -2.75 2.29
N ASP A 51 10.97 -2.83 2.93
CA ASP A 51 12.19 -2.08 2.62
C ASP A 51 13.09 -2.75 1.57
N THR A 52 12.88 -4.05 1.32
CA THR A 52 13.75 -4.83 0.44
C THR A 52 13.68 -4.39 -1.03
N ALA A 53 14.83 -4.50 -1.71
CA ALA A 53 14.92 -4.23 -3.14
C ALA A 53 14.12 -5.28 -3.93
N GLY A 54 13.34 -4.82 -4.90
CA GLY A 54 12.48 -5.68 -5.70
C GLY A 54 11.26 -4.94 -6.24
N PHE A 55 10.54 -5.60 -7.15
CA PHE A 55 9.30 -5.06 -7.73
C PHE A 55 8.12 -5.18 -6.75
N SER A 56 8.15 -6.18 -5.85
CA SER A 56 7.06 -6.48 -4.92
C SER A 56 6.71 -5.34 -3.97
N ASN A 57 7.69 -4.48 -3.70
CA ASN A 57 7.59 -3.37 -2.75
C ASN A 57 7.74 -2.01 -3.44
N ALA A 58 7.66 -1.95 -4.77
CA ALA A 58 7.89 -0.73 -5.55
C ALA A 58 6.88 0.39 -5.26
N HIS A 59 5.77 0.08 -4.59
CA HIS A 59 4.72 1.00 -4.17
C HIS A 59 4.84 1.47 -2.71
N ILE A 60 5.54 0.72 -1.84
CA ILE A 60 5.73 1.07 -0.42
C ILE A 60 7.13 1.66 -0.19
N ARG A 61 8.17 1.08 -0.78
CA ARG A 61 9.57 1.47 -0.50
C ARG A 61 9.83 2.97 -0.69
N PRO A 62 9.33 3.65 -1.74
CA PRO A 62 9.60 5.08 -1.92
C PRO A 62 8.95 5.98 -0.86
N LEU A 63 8.00 5.45 -0.08
CA LEU A 63 7.24 6.20 0.90
C LEU A 63 7.97 6.26 2.26
N GLY A 64 9.06 5.50 2.40
CA GLY A 64 9.99 5.61 3.53
C GLY A 64 9.38 5.30 4.89
N ALA A 65 8.25 4.60 4.94
CA ALA A 65 7.62 4.13 6.17
C ALA A 65 8.46 3.01 6.80
N ASP A 66 8.41 2.90 8.13
CA ASP A 66 9.19 1.92 8.85
C ASP A 66 8.60 0.52 8.69
N ASP A 67 9.45 -0.48 8.41
CA ASP A 67 9.03 -1.87 8.32
C ASP A 67 8.78 -2.41 9.74
N ALA A 68 7.54 -2.79 10.04
CA ALA A 68 7.18 -3.34 11.35
C ALA A 68 7.98 -4.61 11.69
N PHE A 69 8.49 -5.33 10.69
CA PHE A 69 9.28 -6.55 10.84
C PHE A 69 10.78 -6.32 10.61
N ALA A 70 11.27 -5.08 10.68
CA ALA A 70 12.66 -4.74 10.39
C ALA A 70 13.69 -5.53 11.23
N GLY A 71 13.36 -5.81 12.49
CA GLY A 71 14.19 -6.53 13.45
C GLY A 71 14.20 -8.06 13.29
N ASP A 72 13.30 -8.61 12.48
CA ASP A 72 13.10 -10.05 12.33
C ASP A 72 13.66 -10.57 11.00
N ASP A 73 14.13 -11.82 11.02
CA ASP A 73 14.54 -12.56 9.82
C ASP A 73 13.30 -13.13 9.12
N VAL A 74 12.62 -12.27 8.36
CA VAL A 74 11.39 -12.62 7.64
C VAL A 74 11.73 -13.48 6.43
N THR A 75 11.29 -14.74 6.47
CA THR A 75 11.41 -15.73 5.40
C THR A 75 10.02 -16.20 4.96
N PHE A 76 9.94 -17.10 3.99
CA PHE A 76 8.67 -17.68 3.55
C PHE A 76 8.01 -18.61 4.60
N GLU A 77 8.75 -19.01 5.63
CA GLU A 77 8.26 -19.85 6.73
C GLU A 77 7.82 -19.01 7.94
N THR A 78 8.07 -17.70 7.90
CA THR A 78 7.72 -16.79 8.99
C THR A 78 6.21 -16.54 8.99
N SER A 79 5.62 -16.62 10.18
CA SER A 79 4.22 -16.28 10.43
C SER A 79 4.04 -15.77 11.85
N TYR A 80 3.01 -14.95 12.04
CA TYR A 80 2.63 -14.37 13.33
C TYR A 80 1.19 -14.79 13.62
N ASP A 81 0.90 -15.15 14.87
CA ASP A 81 -0.46 -15.14 15.41
C ASP A 81 -0.86 -13.72 15.89
N TYR A 82 -2.03 -13.59 16.51
CA TYR A 82 -2.51 -12.29 16.98
C TYR A 82 -1.63 -11.73 18.10
N GLU A 83 -1.26 -12.55 19.07
CA GLU A 83 -0.44 -12.14 20.20
C GLU A 83 0.96 -11.68 19.75
N GLN A 84 1.58 -12.42 18.82
CA GLN A 84 2.87 -12.04 18.24
C GLN A 84 2.77 -10.75 17.41
N LEU A 85 1.68 -10.56 16.66
CA LEU A 85 1.50 -9.31 15.92
C LEU A 85 1.24 -8.12 16.87
N LEU A 86 0.56 -8.35 17.99
CA LEU A 86 0.34 -7.32 19.02
C LEU A 86 1.64 -6.95 19.77
N GLU A 87 2.62 -7.84 19.86
CA GLU A 87 3.96 -7.48 20.36
C GLU A 87 4.70 -6.54 19.40
N VAL A 88 4.44 -6.66 18.09
CA VAL A 88 4.98 -5.77 17.05
C VAL A 88 4.20 -4.45 16.99
N ASP A 89 2.88 -4.53 17.12
CA ASP A 89 1.89 -3.44 17.10
C ASP A 89 2.08 -2.39 15.99
N PRO A 90 1.86 -2.77 14.71
CA PRO A 90 2.04 -1.84 13.59
C PRO A 90 0.98 -0.73 13.59
N ASP A 91 1.39 0.50 13.23
CA ASP A 91 0.47 1.62 13.03
C ASP A 91 -0.48 1.41 11.85
N VAL A 92 -0.02 0.67 10.82
CA VAL A 92 -0.78 0.36 9.60
C VAL A 92 -0.58 -1.10 9.20
N ILE A 93 -1.69 -1.76 8.86
CA ILE A 93 -1.66 -3.09 8.24
C ILE A 93 -2.08 -2.96 6.77
N LEU A 94 -1.19 -3.33 5.85
CA LEU A 94 -1.47 -3.42 4.42
C LEU A 94 -1.64 -4.88 4.02
N HIS A 95 -2.88 -5.30 3.74
CA HIS A 95 -3.15 -6.66 3.28
C HIS A 95 -2.76 -6.81 1.81
N ARG A 96 -1.72 -7.58 1.51
CA ARG A 96 -1.23 -7.81 0.14
C ARG A 96 -2.31 -8.45 -0.71
N TYR A 97 -2.33 -8.11 -2.00
CA TYR A 97 -3.39 -8.54 -2.94
C TYR A 97 -4.80 -8.05 -2.58
N GLY A 98 -4.92 -7.04 -1.70
CA GLY A 98 -6.21 -6.51 -1.27
C GLY A 98 -6.98 -5.81 -2.39
N ILE A 99 -6.29 -5.05 -3.25
CA ILE A 99 -6.91 -4.32 -4.37
C ILE A 99 -7.22 -5.19 -5.60
N ASP A 100 -6.83 -6.46 -5.61
CA ASP A 100 -6.97 -7.38 -6.76
C ASP A 100 -8.21 -8.29 -6.64
N SER A 101 -9.19 -7.91 -5.80
CA SER A 101 -10.39 -8.72 -5.51
C SER A 101 -10.10 -10.18 -5.10
N HIS A 102 -8.88 -10.47 -4.63
CA HIS A 102 -8.53 -11.80 -4.14
C HIS A 102 -8.95 -12.00 -2.69
N TYR A 103 -8.90 -10.92 -1.91
CA TYR A 103 -9.24 -10.89 -0.48
C TYR A 103 -10.26 -9.79 -0.22
N ASP A 104 -11.33 -10.11 0.50
CA ASP A 104 -12.21 -9.09 1.07
C ASP A 104 -11.55 -8.53 2.32
N VAL A 105 -10.81 -7.44 2.15
CA VAL A 105 -10.06 -6.84 3.26
C VAL A 105 -11.00 -6.16 4.27
N GLY A 106 -12.22 -5.80 3.86
CA GLY A 106 -13.25 -5.33 4.79
C GLY A 106 -13.67 -6.45 5.76
N GLU A 107 -14.02 -7.62 5.22
CA GLU A 107 -14.36 -8.80 6.05
C GLU A 107 -13.16 -9.29 6.87
N ILE A 108 -11.94 -9.24 6.32
CA ILE A 108 -10.71 -9.58 7.07
C ILE A 108 -10.49 -8.63 8.23
N ARG A 109 -10.69 -7.32 8.03
CA ARG A 109 -10.59 -6.34 9.12
C ARG A 109 -11.59 -6.65 10.22
N GLU A 110 -12.83 -6.97 9.89
CA GLU A 110 -13.85 -7.39 10.87
C GLU A 110 -13.41 -8.66 11.60
N THR A 111 -12.90 -9.65 10.88
CA THR A 111 -12.39 -10.91 11.46
C THR A 111 -11.24 -10.67 12.45
N ILE A 112 -10.31 -9.77 12.13
CA ILE A 112 -9.20 -9.40 13.02
C ILE A 112 -9.75 -8.69 14.26
N ALA A 113 -10.72 -7.78 14.10
CA ALA A 113 -11.31 -7.03 15.20
C ALA A 113 -12.20 -7.87 16.13
N ASP A 114 -12.68 -9.02 15.68
CA ASP A 114 -13.45 -9.98 16.49
C ASP A 114 -12.56 -10.82 17.42
N ASP A 115 -11.24 -10.88 17.18
CA ASP A 115 -10.28 -11.52 18.09
C ASP A 115 -9.88 -10.57 19.23
N PRO A 116 -9.84 -11.02 20.50
CA PRO A 116 -9.48 -10.15 21.62
C PRO A 116 -8.12 -9.45 21.48
N ALA A 117 -7.09 -10.14 20.99
CA ALA A 117 -5.78 -9.54 20.78
C ALA A 117 -5.74 -8.72 19.47
N GLY A 118 -6.45 -9.16 18.44
CA GLY A 118 -6.59 -8.41 17.19
C GLY A 118 -7.28 -7.05 17.38
N ALA A 119 -8.28 -6.96 18.25
CA ALA A 119 -8.98 -5.72 18.59
C ALA A 119 -8.09 -4.68 19.28
N GLU A 120 -7.03 -5.13 19.96
CA GLU A 120 -6.06 -4.27 20.67
C GLU A 120 -4.95 -3.74 19.75
N LEU A 121 -4.87 -4.17 18.48
CA LEU A 121 -3.88 -3.68 17.53
C LEU A 121 -4.13 -2.19 17.21
N SER A 122 -3.07 -1.38 17.26
CA SER A 122 -3.11 0.05 16.92
C SER A 122 -3.69 0.28 15.52
N ALA A 123 -3.32 -0.52 14.53
CA ALA A 123 -3.91 -0.43 13.18
C ALA A 123 -5.42 -0.70 13.15
N VAL A 124 -5.96 -1.56 14.03
CA VAL A 124 -7.40 -1.87 14.08
C VAL A 124 -8.16 -0.76 14.78
N GLU A 125 -7.67 -0.32 15.95
CA GLU A 125 -8.27 0.77 16.74
C GLU A 125 -8.36 2.08 15.94
N ASN A 126 -7.35 2.35 15.11
CA ASN A 126 -7.26 3.58 14.33
C ASN A 126 -7.84 3.49 12.90
N ASP A 127 -8.51 2.39 12.55
CA ASP A 127 -9.05 2.17 11.20
C ASP A 127 -7.98 2.27 10.08
N ARG A 128 -6.86 1.58 10.30
CA ARG A 128 -5.69 1.55 9.40
C ARG A 128 -5.33 0.13 8.94
N VAL A 129 -6.35 -0.71 8.76
CA VAL A 129 -6.24 -2.00 8.06
C VAL A 129 -6.75 -1.80 6.64
N TYR A 130 -5.84 -1.72 5.67
CA TYR A 130 -6.17 -1.36 4.30
C TYR A 130 -5.98 -2.51 3.32
N ALA A 131 -6.80 -2.46 2.25
CA ALA A 131 -6.53 -3.18 1.03
C ALA A 131 -5.21 -2.70 0.42
N GLY A 132 -4.18 -3.52 0.57
CA GLY A 132 -2.85 -3.28 0.06
C GLY A 132 -2.72 -3.66 -1.41
N ALA A 133 -1.60 -3.25 -1.99
CA ALA A 133 -1.37 -3.38 -3.40
C ALA A 133 -1.06 -4.82 -3.84
N HIS A 134 -1.21 -5.09 -5.14
CA HIS A 134 -0.72 -6.29 -5.77
C HIS A 134 0.80 -6.24 -5.89
N PRO A 135 1.57 -7.26 -5.46
CA PRO A 135 3.03 -7.21 -5.52
C PRO A 135 3.61 -7.19 -6.94
N VAL A 136 2.95 -7.78 -7.94
CA VAL A 136 3.42 -7.71 -9.33
C VAL A 136 2.80 -6.47 -10.00
N GLN A 137 3.63 -5.46 -10.29
CA GLN A 137 3.15 -4.14 -10.69
C GLN A 137 3.75 -3.73 -12.02
N GLY A 138 2.90 -3.63 -13.04
CA GLY A 138 3.28 -2.97 -14.29
C GLY A 138 3.44 -1.46 -14.12
N PRO A 139 4.07 -0.74 -15.07
CA PRO A 139 4.29 0.71 -14.97
C PRO A 139 3.02 1.51 -14.70
N LEU A 140 1.92 1.18 -15.38
CA LEU A 140 0.63 1.82 -15.17
C LEU A 140 0.07 1.53 -13.77
N MET A 141 0.03 0.26 -13.37
CA MET A 141 -0.49 -0.16 -12.07
C MET A 141 0.32 0.44 -10.91
N ASN A 142 1.64 0.58 -11.07
CA ASN A 142 2.51 1.15 -10.05
C ASN A 142 2.17 2.62 -9.76
N LEU A 143 1.74 3.41 -10.75
CA LEU A 143 1.32 4.80 -10.51
C LEU A 143 0.12 4.86 -9.54
N PHE A 144 -0.91 4.06 -9.80
CA PHE A 144 -2.10 4.00 -8.95
C PHE A 144 -1.75 3.47 -7.56
N GLN A 145 -0.93 2.42 -7.48
CA GLN A 145 -0.54 1.83 -6.21
C GLN A 145 0.38 2.74 -5.38
N LEU A 146 1.21 3.57 -6.01
CA LEU A 146 2.00 4.61 -5.32
C LEU A 146 1.09 5.66 -4.69
N GLU A 147 0.13 6.20 -5.45
CA GLU A 147 -0.82 7.17 -4.90
C GLU A 147 -1.67 6.58 -3.77
N MET A 148 -2.23 5.38 -3.99
CA MET A 148 -3.00 4.66 -2.97
C MET A 148 -2.20 4.51 -1.69
N THR A 149 -0.98 4.00 -1.77
CA THR A 149 -0.14 3.75 -0.59
C THR A 149 0.24 5.08 0.08
N ALA A 150 0.49 6.14 -0.70
CA ALA A 150 0.81 7.45 -0.14
C ALA A 150 -0.35 7.99 0.70
N LYS A 151 -1.59 7.91 0.19
CA LYS A 151 -2.80 8.32 0.92
C LYS A 151 -3.12 7.43 2.12
N GLN A 152 -2.87 6.11 2.04
CA GLN A 152 -3.07 5.17 3.15
C GLN A 152 -2.09 5.42 4.31
N LEU A 153 -0.83 5.77 4.00
CA LEU A 153 0.21 5.96 5.01
C LEU A 153 0.24 7.38 5.58
N TYR A 154 -0.04 8.38 4.73
CA TYR A 154 0.16 9.80 5.05
C TYR A 154 -1.04 10.65 4.55
N PRO A 155 -2.26 10.41 5.08
CA PRO A 155 -3.46 11.10 4.62
C PRO A 155 -3.40 12.62 4.87
N GLU A 156 -2.66 13.09 5.87
CA GLU A 156 -2.50 14.52 6.15
C GLU A 156 -1.63 15.24 5.08
N GLN A 157 -0.74 14.51 4.42
CA GLN A 157 0.18 15.05 3.41
C GLN A 157 -0.38 14.88 2.00
N PHE A 158 -1.03 13.75 1.71
CA PHE A 158 -1.46 13.40 0.36
C PHE A 158 -2.98 13.34 0.18
N GLY A 159 -3.76 13.63 1.23
CA GLY A 159 -5.22 13.54 1.24
C GLY A 159 -5.71 12.14 1.64
N GLU A 160 -6.92 12.08 2.19
CA GLU A 160 -7.51 10.84 2.69
C GLU A 160 -7.67 9.78 1.60
N TRP A 161 -7.38 8.53 1.96
CA TRP A 161 -7.70 7.39 1.11
C TRP A 161 -9.22 7.14 1.15
N PRO A 162 -9.93 7.15 0.00
CA PRO A 162 -11.38 6.97 -0.02
C PRO A 162 -11.87 5.56 0.36
N GLY A 163 -10.95 4.62 0.59
CA GLY A 163 -11.27 3.22 0.83
C GLY A 163 -11.38 2.40 -0.46
N TYR A 164 -11.46 1.09 -0.30
CA TYR A 164 -11.73 0.16 -1.41
C TYR A 164 -12.75 -0.86 -0.92
N THR A 165 -13.75 -1.13 -1.76
CA THR A 165 -14.78 -2.14 -1.48
C THR A 165 -14.53 -3.36 -2.36
N TYR A 166 -14.55 -4.54 -1.73
CA TYR A 166 -14.33 -5.80 -2.44
C TYR A 166 -15.29 -5.97 -3.63
N GLY A 167 -14.73 -6.29 -4.80
CA GLY A 167 -15.50 -6.52 -6.02
C GLY A 167 -15.94 -5.25 -6.75
N GLU A 168 -15.76 -4.07 -6.15
CA GLU A 168 -16.00 -2.78 -6.81
C GLU A 168 -14.77 -2.32 -7.60
N PRO A 169 -14.93 -1.39 -8.57
CA PRO A 169 -13.81 -0.76 -9.25
C PRO A 169 -12.88 -0.01 -8.28
N TYR A 170 -11.66 0.29 -8.74
CA TYR A 170 -10.76 1.20 -8.03
C TYR A 170 -11.48 2.53 -7.73
N PRO A 171 -11.39 3.06 -6.50
CA PRO A 171 -12.16 4.23 -6.09
C PRO A 171 -11.83 5.45 -6.93
N GLU A 172 -12.85 6.28 -7.18
CA GLU A 172 -12.66 7.57 -7.83
C GLU A 172 -12.01 8.56 -6.85
N ILE A 173 -10.96 9.25 -7.31
CA ILE A 173 -10.29 10.32 -6.57
C ILE A 173 -10.51 11.62 -7.34
N PRO A 174 -11.06 12.69 -6.71
CA PRO A 174 -11.26 13.98 -7.37
C PRO A 174 -9.97 14.49 -8.02
N ALA A 175 -10.08 15.18 -9.16
CA ALA A 175 -8.90 15.63 -9.91
C ALA A 175 -7.93 16.50 -9.09
N GLU A 176 -8.46 17.26 -8.12
CA GLU A 176 -7.68 18.09 -7.20
C GLU A 176 -6.90 17.29 -6.14
N ASP A 177 -7.31 16.04 -5.89
CA ASP A 177 -6.71 15.14 -4.90
C ASP A 177 -5.80 14.08 -5.56
N GLN A 178 -5.72 14.04 -6.89
CA GLN A 178 -4.87 13.11 -7.62
C GLN A 178 -3.40 13.53 -7.53
N LEU A 179 -2.51 12.59 -7.19
CA LEU A 179 -1.08 12.85 -7.09
C LEU A 179 -0.35 12.78 -8.44
N PHE A 180 -1.05 12.38 -9.50
CA PHE A 180 -0.51 12.40 -10.85
C PHE A 180 -1.60 12.63 -11.90
N ASP A 181 -1.17 13.12 -13.07
CA ASP A 181 -2.05 13.48 -14.17
C ASP A 181 -2.60 12.24 -14.89
N ARG A 182 -3.86 11.91 -14.62
CA ARG A 182 -4.57 10.77 -15.25
C ARG A 182 -4.80 10.99 -16.74
N GLN A 183 -4.99 12.24 -17.19
CA GLN A 183 -5.20 12.54 -18.60
C GLN A 183 -3.91 12.32 -19.37
N ARG A 184 -2.78 12.77 -18.85
CA ARG A 184 -1.45 12.52 -19.41
C ARG A 184 -1.15 11.02 -19.54
N VAL A 185 -1.56 10.23 -18.54
CA VAL A 185 -1.44 8.76 -18.58
C VAL A 185 -2.37 8.15 -19.64
N ALA A 186 -3.62 8.59 -19.73
CA ALA A 186 -4.56 8.13 -20.74
C ALA A 186 -4.06 8.44 -22.16
N ASP A 187 -3.57 9.66 -22.39
CA ASP A 187 -2.99 10.09 -23.66
C ASP A 187 -1.74 9.25 -24.04
N ALA A 188 -0.95 8.86 -23.04
CA ALA A 188 0.26 8.05 -23.23
C ALA A 188 -0.06 6.61 -23.67
N VAL A 189 -1.11 6.00 -23.11
CA VAL A 189 -1.50 4.62 -23.44
C VAL A 189 -2.39 4.52 -24.69
N GLY A 190 -3.01 5.64 -25.08
CA GLY A 190 -3.94 5.71 -26.21
C GLY A 190 -5.29 5.06 -25.91
N GLU A 191 -6.34 5.52 -26.59
CA GLU A 191 -7.65 4.85 -26.64
C GLU A 191 -7.59 3.51 -27.39
#